data_AF-A0A4V0NFR6-F1
#
_entry.id   AF-A0A4V0NFR6-F1
#
_cell.length_a   1.000
_cell.length_b   1.000
_cell.length_c   1.000
_cell.angle_alpha   90.00
_cell.angle_beta   90.00
_cell.angle_gamma   90.00
#
_symmetry.space_group_name_H-M   'P 1'
#
loop_
_entity.id
_entity.type
_entity.pdbx_description
1 polymer ?
#
loop_
_entity_poly.entity_id
_entity_poly.type
_entity_poly.pdbx_seq_one_letter_code
_entity_poly.pdbx_strand_id
1 'polypeptide(L)'
;MDADDASKRAARVAHVVSRALNLAGLLASSRAARKAGAMPPREHVLELLSELLTVIGQGPEPGLSAGGRPLDVAPQVERLLASCQGWSPSAEIPAEIQRAARDMLAVFAVPEPPGGWDGWEGAPPEAPPGPEDPDPGLPPTAAELAAMPDTITFAAAIVWCGYLASPKMVAKIPPADLRRPALAHIDSLLATFRPVRRSHPEMRAWWRALLERLESFRALCEAWDGTEAPPLGLQIAARAVLMQLNHMSSSEELEALDEDVNPFYLRSPSPRDA
;
A
#
# COMPACT_ATOMS: atom_id res chain seq x y z
N MET A 1 19.55 -5.89 18.98
CA MET A 1 18.77 -4.70 18.57
C MET A 1 17.45 -4.80 19.29
N ASP A 2 17.14 -3.85 20.16
CA ASP A 2 15.93 -3.91 20.99
C ASP A 2 14.67 -3.74 20.13
N ALA A 3 13.58 -4.40 20.48
CA ALA A 3 12.32 -4.34 19.72
C ALA A 3 11.75 -2.90 19.61
N ASP A 4 12.04 -2.06 20.62
CA ASP A 4 11.70 -0.64 20.65
C ASP A 4 12.46 0.17 19.58
N ASP A 5 13.74 -0.15 19.33
CA ASP A 5 14.54 0.50 18.28
C ASP A 5 14.07 0.12 16.87
N ALA A 6 13.64 -1.13 16.68
CA ALA A 6 13.08 -1.60 15.41
C ALA A 6 11.73 -0.93 15.11
N SER A 7 10.86 -0.80 16.12
CA SER A 7 9.56 -0.14 15.99
C SER A 7 9.70 1.36 15.65
N LYS A 8 10.58 2.08 16.37
CA LYS A 8 10.89 3.50 16.09
C LYS A 8 11.45 3.69 14.68
N ARG A 9 12.31 2.77 14.23
CA ARG A 9 12.85 2.79 12.87
C ARG A 9 11.75 2.58 11.83
N ALA A 10 10.87 1.59 12.01
CA ALA A 10 9.76 1.33 11.09
C ALA A 10 8.80 2.52 11.00
N ALA A 11 8.44 3.12 12.14
CA ALA A 11 7.60 4.32 12.19
C ALA A 11 8.24 5.50 11.44
N ARG A 12 9.55 5.70 11.61
CA ARG A 12 10.30 6.72 10.87
C ARG A 12 10.28 6.47 9.37
N VAL A 13 10.56 5.24 8.93
CA VAL A 13 10.53 4.87 7.51
C VAL A 13 9.16 5.14 6.90
N ALA A 14 8.09 4.67 7.55
CA ALA A 14 6.72 4.88 7.08
C ALA A 14 6.36 6.37 6.97
N HIS A 15 6.76 7.17 7.96
CA HIS A 15 6.52 8.61 7.96
C HIS A 15 7.23 9.32 6.79
N VAL A 16 8.50 9.01 6.56
CA VAL A 16 9.29 9.60 5.47
C VAL A 16 8.74 9.19 4.11
N VAL A 17 8.44 7.90 3.92
CA VAL A 17 7.84 7.39 2.67
C VAL A 17 6.50 8.07 2.39
N SER A 18 5.59 8.11 3.37
CA SER A 18 4.27 8.75 3.21
C SER A 18 4.39 10.22 2.78
N ARG A 19 5.25 10.99 3.45
CA ARG A 19 5.47 12.39 3.10
C ARG A 19 6.06 12.56 1.71
N ALA A 20 7.03 11.72 1.34
CA ALA A 20 7.66 11.79 0.03
C ALA A 20 6.68 11.40 -1.10
N LEU A 21 5.79 10.43 -0.88
CA LEU A 21 4.73 10.09 -1.83
C LEU A 21 3.71 11.21 -1.99
N ASN A 22 3.31 11.86 -0.90
CA ASN A 22 2.41 13.02 -0.97
C ASN A 22 3.04 14.18 -1.75
N LEU A 23 4.33 14.45 -1.52
CA LEU A 23 5.09 15.43 -2.29
C LEU A 23 5.19 15.04 -3.77
N ALA A 24 5.52 13.78 -4.07
CA ALA A 24 5.60 13.30 -5.45
C ALA A 24 4.23 13.41 -6.14
N GLY A 25 3.13 13.10 -5.46
CA GLY A 25 1.77 13.32 -5.97
C GLY A 25 1.53 14.78 -6.33
N LEU A 26 1.87 15.71 -5.43
CA LEU A 26 1.76 17.15 -5.67
C LEU A 26 2.59 17.60 -6.89
N LEU A 27 3.81 17.09 -7.03
CA LEU A 27 4.70 17.39 -8.15
C LEU A 27 4.26 16.71 -9.46
N ALA A 28 3.58 15.57 -9.40
CA ALA A 28 3.11 14.84 -10.56
C ALA A 28 1.94 15.54 -11.28
N SER A 29 1.22 16.46 -10.60
CA SER A 29 0.08 17.19 -11.16
C SER A 29 0.17 18.70 -10.96
N SER A 30 0.24 19.43 -12.07
CA SER A 30 0.14 20.90 -12.06
C SER A 30 -1.21 21.43 -11.56
N ARG A 31 -2.28 20.63 -11.62
CA ARG A 31 -3.60 21.02 -11.08
C ARG A 31 -3.63 20.89 -9.56
N ALA A 32 -3.06 19.81 -9.03
CA ALA A 32 -2.89 19.63 -7.59
C ALA A 32 -2.02 20.75 -7.00
N ALA A 33 -0.90 21.08 -7.66
CA ALA A 33 -0.03 22.19 -7.27
C ALA A 33 -0.75 23.55 -7.26
N ARG A 34 -1.57 23.83 -8.28
CA ARG A 34 -2.40 25.05 -8.33
C ARG A 34 -3.44 25.10 -7.20
N LYS A 35 -4.09 23.98 -6.90
CA LYS A 35 -5.11 23.90 -5.85
C LYS A 35 -4.51 24.02 -4.45
N ALA A 36 -3.32 23.49 -4.22
CA ALA A 36 -2.62 23.58 -2.94
C ALA A 36 -2.31 25.04 -2.55
N GLY A 37 -2.23 25.95 -3.52
CA GLY A 37 -2.09 27.39 -3.31
C GLY A 37 -0.68 27.84 -2.91
N ALA A 38 0.02 27.07 -2.09
CA ALA A 38 1.41 27.29 -1.71
C ALA A 38 2.24 26.02 -1.91
N MET A 39 3.35 26.14 -2.62
CA MET A 39 4.31 25.05 -2.77
C MET A 39 5.27 25.02 -1.58
N PRO A 40 5.71 23.82 -1.13
CA PRO A 40 6.77 23.72 -0.15
C PRO A 40 8.05 24.42 -0.63
N PRO A 41 8.85 25.02 0.27
CA PRO A 41 10.15 25.57 -0.08
C PRO A 41 11.06 24.52 -0.73
N ARG A 42 11.96 24.95 -1.62
CA ARG A 42 12.85 24.03 -2.36
C ARG A 42 13.70 23.19 -1.42
N GLU A 43 14.21 23.82 -0.37
CA GLU A 43 15.01 23.16 0.66
C GLU A 43 14.24 22.00 1.29
N HIS A 44 12.96 22.22 1.59
CA HIS A 44 12.09 21.17 2.13
C HIS A 44 11.88 19.99 1.15
N VAL A 45 11.71 20.29 -0.14
CA VAL A 45 11.59 19.29 -1.20
C VAL A 45 12.86 18.44 -1.28
N LEU A 46 14.02 19.09 -1.32
CA LEU A 46 15.32 18.42 -1.44
C LEU A 46 15.66 17.62 -0.18
N GLU A 47 15.40 18.16 1.01
CA GLU A 47 15.58 17.47 2.30
C GLU A 47 14.76 16.19 2.37
N LEU A 48 13.47 16.26 2.01
CA LEU A 48 12.58 15.10 2.08
C LEU A 48 12.99 13.98 1.11
N LEU A 49 13.41 14.33 -0.12
CA LEU A 49 13.91 13.36 -1.09
C LEU A 49 15.26 12.75 -0.66
N SER A 50 16.14 13.56 -0.06
CA SER A 50 17.42 13.07 0.49
C SER A 50 17.21 12.16 1.71
N GLU A 51 16.23 12.50 2.56
CA GLU A 51 15.83 11.68 3.69
C GLU A 51 15.23 10.35 3.20
N LEU A 52 14.44 10.38 2.13
CA LEU A 52 13.90 9.18 1.48
C LEU A 52 15.04 8.25 1.00
N LEU A 53 16.04 8.78 0.30
CA LEU A 53 17.22 7.99 -0.12
C LEU A 53 17.94 7.37 1.08
N THR A 54 18.07 8.12 2.17
CA THR A 54 18.70 7.64 3.40
C THR A 54 17.92 6.49 4.02
N VAL A 55 16.59 6.57 4.10
CA VAL A 55 15.78 5.49 4.70
C VAL A 55 15.69 4.26 3.80
N ILE A 56 15.67 4.44 2.47
CA ILE A 56 15.73 3.33 1.51
C ILE A 56 17.07 2.59 1.63
N GLY A 57 18.19 3.33 1.73
CA GLY A 57 19.53 2.75 1.91
C GLY A 57 19.80 2.12 3.29
N GLN A 58 18.90 2.31 4.26
CA GLN A 58 19.01 1.74 5.62
C GLN A 58 18.08 0.54 5.87
N GLY A 59 17.29 0.12 4.88
CA GLY A 59 16.45 -1.06 4.97
C GLY A 59 17.26 -2.37 4.85
N PRO A 60 16.73 -3.51 5.34
CA PRO A 60 17.19 -4.81 4.85
C PRO A 60 17.02 -4.86 3.32
N GLU A 61 17.84 -5.67 2.64
CA GLU A 61 17.88 -5.83 1.17
C GLU A 61 16.49 -5.66 0.50
N PRO A 62 16.40 -4.99 -0.66
CA PRO A 62 15.14 -4.42 -1.15
C PRO A 62 14.04 -5.48 -1.23
N GLY A 63 12.91 -5.16 -0.61
CA GLY A 63 11.68 -5.93 -0.72
C GLY A 63 11.31 -6.18 -2.19
N LEU A 64 10.95 -7.43 -2.48
CA LEU A 64 10.66 -7.91 -3.82
C LEU A 64 9.43 -7.19 -4.40
N SER A 65 9.51 -6.78 -5.67
CA SER A 65 8.34 -6.44 -6.46
C SER A 65 7.45 -7.66 -6.72
N ALA A 66 6.20 -7.43 -7.10
CA ALA A 66 5.43 -8.39 -7.89
C ALA A 66 6.26 -8.74 -9.14
N GLY A 67 6.88 -9.92 -9.15
CA GLY A 67 7.87 -10.33 -10.16
C GLY A 67 9.25 -10.73 -9.61
N GLY A 68 9.50 -10.60 -8.30
CA GLY A 68 10.70 -11.17 -7.66
C GLY A 68 12.01 -10.44 -7.95
N ARG A 69 11.97 -9.17 -8.40
CA ARG A 69 13.16 -8.33 -8.48
C ARG A 69 13.22 -7.39 -7.28
N PRO A 70 14.41 -7.10 -6.73
CA PRO A 70 14.57 -6.00 -5.79
C PRO A 70 14.10 -4.73 -6.50
N LEU A 71 13.10 -4.05 -5.94
CA LEU A 71 12.70 -2.72 -6.42
C LEU A 71 13.80 -1.75 -6.03
N ASP A 72 14.70 -1.48 -6.97
CA ASP A 72 15.68 -0.42 -6.81
C ASP A 72 14.96 0.92 -7.02
N VAL A 73 14.54 1.52 -5.91
CA VAL A 73 13.78 2.77 -5.87
C VAL A 73 14.69 4.00 -5.94
N ALA A 74 15.97 3.83 -5.59
CA ALA A 74 16.93 4.92 -5.49
C ALA A 74 17.09 5.70 -6.82
N PRO A 75 17.20 5.06 -8.00
CA PRO A 75 17.38 5.79 -9.26
C PRO A 75 16.26 6.78 -9.58
N GLN A 76 15.01 6.45 -9.26
CA GLN A 76 13.86 7.32 -9.52
C GLN A 76 13.80 8.48 -8.53
N VAL A 77 14.15 8.24 -7.27
CA VAL A 77 14.23 9.29 -6.25
C VAL A 77 15.40 10.24 -6.55
N GLU A 78 16.57 9.71 -6.95
CA GLU A 78 17.74 10.49 -7.39
C GLU A 78 17.41 11.36 -8.61
N ARG A 79 16.69 10.80 -9.57
CA ARG A 79 16.26 11.53 -10.77
C ARG A 79 15.32 12.68 -10.41
N LEU A 80 14.33 12.45 -9.55
CA LEU A 80 13.43 13.51 -9.09
C LEU A 80 14.19 14.58 -8.30
N LEU A 81 15.10 14.18 -7.41
CA LEU A 81 15.98 15.08 -6.67
C LEU A 81 16.78 15.98 -7.61
N ALA A 82 17.43 15.40 -8.62
CA ALA A 82 18.21 16.13 -9.62
C ALA A 82 17.35 17.13 -10.40
N SER A 83 16.13 16.73 -10.81
CA SER A 83 15.19 17.64 -11.48
C SER A 83 14.73 18.80 -10.59
N CYS A 84 14.72 18.63 -9.27
CA CYS A 84 14.33 19.68 -8.33
C CYS A 84 15.46 20.65 -7.95
N GLN A 85 16.74 20.31 -8.18
CA GLN A 85 17.88 21.16 -7.74
C GLN A 85 17.85 22.57 -8.35
N GLY A 86 17.59 22.66 -9.66
CA GLY A 86 17.54 23.93 -10.39
C GLY A 86 16.18 24.62 -10.39
N TRP A 87 15.15 23.96 -9.87
CA TRP A 87 13.78 24.46 -9.94
C TRP A 87 13.43 25.37 -8.76
N SER A 88 12.72 26.47 -9.03
CA SER A 88 12.14 27.33 -8.00
C SER A 88 10.66 26.95 -7.79
N PRO A 89 10.25 26.50 -6.59
CA PRO A 89 8.91 26.02 -6.36
C PRO A 89 7.82 27.02 -6.74
N SER A 90 6.91 26.57 -7.60
CA SER A 90 5.77 27.32 -8.09
C SER A 90 4.65 26.37 -8.47
N ALA A 91 3.44 26.87 -8.69
CA ALA A 91 2.32 26.04 -9.16
C ALA A 91 2.52 25.52 -10.61
N GLU A 92 3.46 26.11 -11.35
CA GLU A 92 3.84 25.68 -12.69
C GLU A 92 5.02 24.71 -12.60
N ILE A 93 4.71 23.43 -12.37
CA ILE A 93 5.72 22.37 -12.28
C ILE A 93 6.29 22.08 -13.67
N PRO A 94 7.61 22.12 -13.88
CA PRO A 94 8.25 21.70 -15.12
C PRO A 94 7.89 20.26 -15.52
N ALA A 95 7.75 20.01 -16.82
CA ALA A 95 7.35 18.71 -17.33
C ALA A 95 8.33 17.58 -16.94
N GLU A 96 9.63 17.87 -16.84
CA GLU A 96 10.60 16.87 -16.37
C GLU A 96 10.38 16.48 -14.92
N ILE A 97 10.04 17.43 -14.04
CA ILE A 97 9.72 17.17 -12.63
C ILE A 97 8.43 16.36 -12.51
N GLN A 98 7.39 16.72 -13.27
CA GLN A 98 6.13 15.97 -13.29
C GLN A 98 6.38 14.51 -13.71
N ARG A 99 7.17 14.29 -14.77
CA ARG A 99 7.51 12.95 -15.24
C ARG A 99 8.34 12.16 -14.23
N ALA A 100 9.37 12.77 -13.66
CA ALA A 100 10.19 12.12 -12.63
C ALA A 100 9.37 11.75 -11.38
N ALA A 101 8.41 12.60 -10.99
CA ALA A 101 7.52 12.33 -9.88
C ALA A 101 6.57 11.16 -10.17
N ARG A 102 6.00 11.08 -11.38
CA ARG A 102 5.17 9.95 -11.84
C ARG A 102 5.97 8.65 -11.91
N ASP A 103 7.19 8.70 -12.44
CA ASP A 103 8.10 7.55 -12.51
C ASP A 103 8.42 7.02 -11.09
N MET A 104 8.67 7.92 -10.13
CA MET A 104 8.86 7.55 -8.72
C MET A 104 7.60 6.92 -8.13
N LEU A 105 6.42 7.54 -8.30
CA LEU A 105 5.15 7.01 -7.80
C LEU A 105 4.84 5.61 -8.34
N ALA A 106 5.11 5.35 -9.61
CA ALA A 106 4.91 4.05 -10.23
C ALA A 106 5.79 2.95 -9.60
N VAL A 107 7.04 3.28 -9.24
CA VAL A 107 7.95 2.36 -8.54
C VAL A 107 7.46 2.02 -7.13
N PHE A 108 6.76 2.93 -6.47
CA PHE A 108 6.06 2.66 -5.20
C PHE A 108 4.69 1.99 -5.40
N ALA A 109 4.37 1.51 -6.60
CA ALA A 109 3.08 0.92 -6.96
C ALA A 109 1.88 1.83 -6.68
N VAL A 110 2.07 3.16 -6.71
CA VAL A 110 0.96 4.12 -6.64
C VAL A 110 0.33 4.17 -8.04
N PRO A 111 -0.93 3.72 -8.21
CA PRO A 111 -1.57 3.69 -9.51
C PRO A 111 -1.84 5.10 -10.04
N GLU A 112 -1.90 5.23 -11.36
CA GLU A 112 -2.36 6.47 -11.98
C GLU A 112 -3.84 6.72 -11.61
N PRO A 113 -4.21 7.94 -11.18
CA PRO A 113 -5.59 8.25 -10.82
C PRO A 113 -6.54 8.15 -12.01
N PRO A 114 -7.84 7.87 -11.78
CA PRO A 114 -8.85 7.90 -12.83
C PRO A 114 -8.87 9.26 -13.54
N GLY A 115 -8.71 9.27 -14.87
CA GLY A 115 -8.59 10.49 -15.68
C GLY A 115 -7.17 11.04 -15.81
N GLY A 116 -6.18 10.32 -15.30
CA GLY A 116 -4.75 10.60 -15.44
C GLY A 116 -4.22 11.67 -14.50
N TRP A 117 -2.90 11.72 -14.36
CA TRP A 117 -2.24 12.71 -13.49
C TRP A 117 -2.55 14.17 -13.86
N ASP A 118 -2.78 14.44 -15.14
CA ASP A 118 -3.12 15.78 -15.64
C ASP A 118 -4.54 16.23 -15.26
N GLY A 119 -5.44 15.27 -14.98
CA GLY A 119 -6.80 15.50 -14.50
C GLY A 119 -6.92 15.52 -12.98
N TRP A 120 -5.90 15.05 -12.25
CA TRP A 120 -5.94 14.90 -10.80
C TRP A 120 -5.72 16.24 -10.08
N GLU A 121 -6.62 16.60 -9.16
CA GLU A 121 -6.58 17.87 -8.43
C GLU A 121 -6.10 17.71 -6.98
N GLY A 122 -5.39 16.64 -6.68
CA GLY A 122 -5.04 16.28 -5.30
C GLY A 122 -6.14 15.44 -4.64
N ALA A 123 -5.79 14.83 -3.50
CA ALA A 123 -6.79 14.23 -2.62
C ALA A 123 -7.83 15.29 -2.23
N PRO A 124 -9.12 14.93 -2.06
CA PRO A 124 -10.10 15.85 -1.50
C PRO A 124 -9.54 16.44 -0.19
N PRO A 125 -9.73 17.75 0.08
CA PRO A 125 -9.32 18.32 1.35
C PRO A 125 -9.91 17.46 2.47
N GLU A 126 -9.11 17.17 3.50
CA GLU A 126 -9.63 16.59 4.74
C GLU A 126 -10.89 17.37 5.10
N ALA A 127 -12.02 16.66 5.17
CA ALA A 127 -13.26 17.30 5.58
C ALA A 127 -12.97 18.00 6.92
N PRO A 128 -13.40 19.27 7.11
CA PRO A 128 -13.28 19.90 8.42
C PRO A 128 -13.86 18.93 9.44
N PRO A 129 -13.20 18.75 10.60
CA PRO A 129 -13.60 17.74 11.57
C PRO A 129 -15.11 17.91 11.79
N GLY A 130 -15.86 16.89 11.40
CA GLY A 130 -17.28 16.82 11.70
C GLY A 130 -17.46 16.95 13.21
N PRO A 131 -18.65 17.34 13.69
CA PRO A 131 -18.92 17.44 15.12
C PRO A 131 -18.33 16.21 15.83
N GLU A 132 -17.48 16.46 16.82
CA GLU A 132 -16.78 15.43 17.59
C GLU A 132 -17.79 14.36 18.02
N ASP A 133 -17.73 13.21 17.34
CA ASP A 133 -18.34 11.99 17.86
C ASP A 133 -17.53 11.59 19.09
N PRO A 134 -18.17 11.24 20.21
CA PRO A 134 -17.50 10.91 21.46
C PRO A 134 -16.82 9.55 21.32
N ASP A 135 -15.59 9.57 20.80
CA ASP A 135 -14.47 8.64 21.04
C ASP A 135 -13.57 8.65 19.79
N PRO A 136 -12.54 9.52 19.73
CA PRO A 136 -11.38 9.26 18.90
C PRO A 136 -10.69 8.05 19.52
N GLY A 137 -11.15 6.85 19.14
CA GLY A 137 -10.73 5.59 19.74
C GLY A 137 -9.23 5.58 20.00
N LEU A 138 -8.86 5.25 21.24
CA LEU A 138 -7.49 5.30 21.75
C LEU A 138 -6.44 4.92 20.69
N PRO A 139 -5.31 5.64 20.63
CA PRO A 139 -4.23 5.31 19.70
C PRO A 139 -3.83 3.83 19.85
N PRO A 140 -3.29 3.19 18.79
CA PRO A 140 -2.86 1.80 18.82
C PRO A 140 -2.01 1.51 20.06
N THR A 141 -2.33 0.44 20.77
CA THR A 141 -1.51 -0.02 21.90
C THR A 141 -0.17 -0.57 21.39
N ALA A 142 0.86 -0.53 22.24
CA ALA A 142 2.16 -1.13 21.89
C ALA A 142 2.03 -2.63 21.54
N ALA A 143 1.09 -3.35 22.15
CA ALA A 143 0.80 -4.75 21.83
C ALA A 143 0.18 -4.92 20.44
N GLU A 144 -0.71 -4.01 20.02
CA GLU A 144 -1.28 -4.02 18.67
C GLU A 144 -0.23 -3.69 17.60
N LEU A 145 0.65 -2.72 17.87
CA LEU A 145 1.77 -2.39 16.97
C LEU A 145 2.79 -3.53 16.87
N ALA A 146 3.10 -4.19 17.99
CA ALA A 146 3.99 -5.36 18.01
C ALA A 146 3.39 -6.59 17.31
N ALA A 147 2.06 -6.67 17.22
CA ALA A 147 1.34 -7.74 16.52
C ALA A 147 1.14 -7.45 15.03
N MET A 148 1.52 -6.27 14.54
CA MET A 148 1.44 -5.97 13.11
C MET A 148 2.44 -6.87 12.35
N PRO A 149 2.02 -7.46 11.23
CA PRO A 149 2.94 -8.21 10.37
C PRO A 149 4.02 -7.28 9.82
N ASP A 150 5.20 -7.83 9.57
CA ASP A 150 6.24 -7.12 8.82
C ASP A 150 5.77 -6.84 7.38
N THR A 151 6.45 -5.90 6.71
CA THR A 151 6.10 -5.46 5.36
C THR A 151 6.07 -6.61 4.34
N ILE A 152 6.95 -7.61 4.49
CA ILE A 152 7.03 -8.75 3.57
C ILE A 152 5.82 -9.65 3.78
N THR A 153 5.47 -9.95 5.03
CA THR A 153 4.26 -10.71 5.39
C THR A 153 2.99 -10.02 4.91
N PHE A 154 2.90 -8.69 5.08
CA PHE A 154 1.79 -7.90 4.56
C PHE A 154 1.70 -7.95 3.02
N ALA A 155 2.81 -7.73 2.30
CA ALA A 155 2.84 -7.78 0.85
C ALA A 155 2.46 -9.19 0.33
N ALA A 156 2.94 -10.23 1.00
CA ALA A 156 2.60 -11.61 0.66
C ALA A 156 1.10 -11.89 0.79
N ALA A 157 0.44 -11.35 1.82
CA ALA A 157 -1.00 -11.48 1.99
C ALA A 157 -1.79 -10.79 0.86
N ILE A 158 -1.33 -9.63 0.38
CA ILE A 158 -1.95 -8.92 -0.76
C ILE A 158 -1.81 -9.73 -2.05
N VAL A 159 -0.61 -10.24 -2.36
CA VAL A 159 -0.39 -11.04 -3.57
C VAL A 159 -1.19 -12.36 -3.53
N TRP A 160 -1.26 -13.01 -2.37
CA TRP A 160 -2.08 -14.20 -2.18
C TRP A 160 -3.58 -13.93 -2.42
N CYS A 161 -4.12 -12.79 -1.95
CA CYS A 161 -5.47 -12.37 -2.31
C CYS A 161 -5.64 -12.21 -3.84
N GLY A 162 -4.58 -11.77 -4.53
CA GLY A 162 -4.55 -11.65 -6.00
C GLY A 162 -4.71 -12.98 -6.70
N TYR A 163 -4.04 -14.01 -6.18
CA TYR A 163 -4.19 -15.37 -6.70
C TYR A 163 -5.61 -15.90 -6.54
N LEU A 164 -6.30 -15.57 -5.44
CA LEU A 164 -7.71 -15.96 -5.25
C LEU A 164 -8.70 -15.13 -6.06
N ALA A 165 -8.38 -13.88 -6.37
CA ALA A 165 -9.27 -13.00 -7.12
C ALA A 165 -9.29 -13.30 -8.63
N SER A 166 -8.25 -13.95 -9.16
CA SER A 166 -8.10 -14.35 -10.56
C SER A 166 -8.45 -15.82 -10.79
N PRO A 167 -9.48 -16.14 -11.60
CA PRO A 167 -9.78 -17.52 -11.98
C PRO A 167 -8.63 -18.24 -12.69
N LYS A 168 -7.82 -17.50 -13.46
CA LYS A 168 -6.65 -18.04 -14.16
C LYS A 168 -5.57 -18.47 -13.18
N MET A 169 -5.31 -17.64 -12.15
CA MET A 169 -4.33 -17.98 -11.11
C MET A 169 -4.82 -19.15 -10.26
N VAL A 170 -6.11 -19.17 -9.87
CA VAL A 170 -6.73 -20.31 -9.17
C VAL A 170 -6.54 -21.62 -9.94
N ALA A 171 -6.70 -21.61 -11.26
CA ALA A 171 -6.52 -22.81 -12.09
C ALA A 171 -5.08 -23.34 -12.13
N LYS A 172 -4.07 -22.50 -11.82
CA LYS A 172 -2.65 -22.88 -11.81
C LYS A 172 -2.18 -23.47 -10.48
N ILE A 173 -2.92 -23.25 -9.39
CA ILE A 173 -2.45 -23.54 -8.03
C ILE A 173 -3.29 -24.67 -7.42
N PRO A 174 -2.65 -25.71 -6.86
CA PRO A 174 -3.38 -26.74 -6.12
C PRO A 174 -4.24 -26.12 -5.00
N PRO A 175 -5.53 -26.50 -4.86
CA PRO A 175 -6.40 -25.92 -3.85
C PRO A 175 -5.86 -25.99 -2.41
N ALA A 176 -5.19 -27.10 -2.07
CA ALA A 176 -4.56 -27.29 -0.77
C ALA A 176 -3.46 -26.25 -0.48
N ASP A 177 -2.71 -25.83 -1.50
CA ASP A 177 -1.63 -24.85 -1.36
C ASP A 177 -2.16 -23.42 -1.24
N LEU A 178 -3.31 -23.11 -1.84
CA LEU A 178 -4.03 -21.85 -1.59
C LEU A 178 -4.67 -21.82 -0.20
N ARG A 179 -5.20 -22.95 0.27
CA ARG A 179 -5.88 -23.06 1.56
C ARG A 179 -4.95 -22.98 2.76
N ARG A 180 -3.75 -23.58 2.66
CA ARG A 180 -2.78 -23.66 3.76
C ARG A 180 -2.42 -22.29 4.36
N PRO A 181 -2.08 -21.25 3.58
CA PRO A 181 -1.73 -19.94 4.12
C PRO A 181 -2.93 -19.02 4.37
N ALA A 182 -4.15 -19.41 3.97
CA ALA A 182 -5.30 -18.52 3.86
C ALA A 182 -5.61 -17.74 5.13
N LEU A 183 -5.77 -18.43 6.27
CA LEU A 183 -6.12 -17.78 7.52
C LEU A 183 -4.99 -16.88 8.03
N ALA A 184 -3.75 -17.31 7.87
CA ALA A 184 -2.58 -16.53 8.32
C ALA A 184 -2.43 -15.21 7.54
N HIS A 185 -2.66 -15.23 6.22
CA HIS A 185 -2.65 -14.02 5.40
C HIS A 185 -3.81 -13.08 5.74
N ILE A 186 -5.03 -13.61 5.94
CA ILE A 186 -6.18 -12.78 6.32
C ILE A 186 -6.02 -12.19 7.72
N ASP A 187 -5.53 -12.98 8.67
CA ASP A 187 -5.24 -12.51 10.02
C ASP A 187 -4.16 -11.42 10.01
N SER A 188 -3.15 -11.53 9.12
CA SER A 188 -2.15 -10.48 8.89
C SER A 188 -2.79 -9.17 8.41
N LEU A 189 -3.68 -9.23 7.42
CA LEU A 189 -4.40 -8.04 6.94
C LEU A 189 -5.28 -7.42 8.04
N LEU A 190 -6.00 -8.24 8.80
CA LEU A 190 -6.82 -7.78 9.92
C LEU A 190 -5.99 -7.13 11.04
N ALA A 191 -4.84 -7.71 11.38
CA ALA A 191 -3.90 -7.16 12.35
C ALA A 191 -3.34 -5.80 11.90
N THR A 192 -3.08 -5.62 10.61
CA THR A 192 -2.66 -4.33 10.05
C THR A 192 -3.77 -3.27 10.09
N PHE A 193 -5.00 -3.61 9.69
CA PHE A 193 -6.02 -2.58 9.45
C PHE A 193 -6.88 -2.24 10.67
N ARG A 194 -7.01 -3.14 11.67
CA ARG A 194 -7.75 -2.86 12.90
C ARG A 194 -7.22 -1.64 13.66
N PRO A 195 -5.89 -1.49 13.86
CA PRO A 195 -5.32 -0.30 14.49
C PRO A 195 -5.43 0.95 13.60
N VAL A 196 -5.17 0.81 12.29
CA VAL A 196 -5.15 1.93 11.33
C VAL A 196 -6.52 2.64 11.24
N ARG A 197 -7.63 1.91 11.37
CA ARG A 197 -8.98 2.50 11.41
C ARG A 197 -9.13 3.59 12.47
N ARG A 198 -8.44 3.46 13.62
CA ARG A 198 -8.56 4.42 14.74
C ARG A 198 -7.82 5.73 14.44
N SER A 199 -6.77 5.68 13.62
CA SER A 199 -5.90 6.82 13.32
C SER A 199 -6.42 7.75 12.22
N HIS A 200 -7.42 7.32 11.43
CA HIS A 200 -7.92 8.03 10.26
C HIS A 200 -9.45 8.26 10.31
N PRO A 201 -9.92 9.21 11.15
CA PRO A 201 -11.33 9.45 11.40
C PRO A 201 -12.16 9.78 10.14
N GLU A 202 -11.55 10.41 9.15
CA GLU A 202 -12.09 10.82 7.85
C GLU A 202 -12.33 9.63 6.90
N MET A 203 -11.56 8.55 7.06
CA MET A 203 -11.70 7.32 6.27
C MET A 203 -12.42 6.20 7.04
N ARG A 204 -13.01 6.48 8.21
CA ARG A 204 -13.62 5.47 9.10
C ARG A 204 -14.66 4.59 8.40
N ALA A 205 -15.51 5.16 7.56
CA ALA A 205 -16.53 4.40 6.84
C ALA A 205 -15.90 3.41 5.85
N TRP A 206 -14.86 3.86 5.15
CA TRP A 206 -14.10 3.04 4.21
C TRP A 206 -13.35 1.91 4.94
N TRP A 207 -12.65 2.23 6.04
CA TRP A 207 -11.95 1.25 6.87
C TRP A 207 -12.90 0.25 7.53
N ARG A 208 -14.08 0.69 7.98
CA ARG A 208 -15.12 -0.19 8.53
C ARG A 208 -15.59 -1.19 7.46
N ALA A 209 -15.90 -0.71 6.27
CA ALA A 209 -16.31 -1.57 5.16
C ALA A 209 -15.20 -2.56 4.75
N LEU A 210 -13.92 -2.14 4.79
CA LEU A 210 -12.79 -3.03 4.53
C LEU A 210 -12.68 -4.14 5.58
N LEU A 211 -12.79 -3.80 6.87
CA LEU A 211 -12.72 -4.78 7.96
C LEU A 211 -13.89 -5.77 7.90
N GLU A 212 -15.11 -5.29 7.64
CA GLU A 212 -16.29 -6.16 7.46
C GLU A 212 -16.11 -7.13 6.28
N ARG A 213 -15.51 -6.66 5.18
CA ARG A 213 -15.16 -7.52 4.03
C ARG A 213 -14.09 -8.54 4.38
N LEU A 214 -13.04 -8.13 5.10
CA LEU A 214 -11.96 -9.03 5.54
C LEU A 214 -12.49 -10.09 6.52
N GLU A 215 -13.38 -9.73 7.44
CA GLU A 215 -14.00 -10.68 8.38
C GLU A 215 -14.94 -11.66 7.65
N SER A 216 -15.73 -11.18 6.69
CA SER A 216 -16.55 -12.04 5.84
C SER A 216 -15.68 -12.99 5.00
N PHE A 217 -14.58 -12.47 4.45
CA PHE A 217 -13.63 -13.26 3.66
C PHE A 217 -12.94 -14.31 4.54
N ARG A 218 -12.53 -13.95 5.75
CA ARG A 218 -11.98 -14.88 6.75
C ARG A 218 -12.92 -16.04 7.02
N ALA A 219 -14.21 -15.76 7.27
CA ALA A 219 -15.21 -16.79 7.53
C ALA A 219 -15.38 -17.75 6.34
N LEU A 220 -15.33 -17.23 5.11
CA LEU A 220 -15.35 -18.06 3.89
C LEU A 220 -14.07 -18.92 3.76
N CYS A 221 -12.90 -18.38 4.11
CA CYS A 221 -11.65 -19.15 4.15
C CYS A 221 -11.69 -20.25 5.22
N GLU A 222 -12.31 -20.00 6.37
CA GLU A 222 -12.48 -21.01 7.43
C GLU A 222 -13.38 -22.15 6.98
N ALA A 223 -14.48 -21.84 6.29
CA ALA A 223 -15.46 -22.81 5.82
C ALA A 223 -14.98 -23.63 4.61
N TRP A 224 -14.05 -23.11 3.83
CA TRP A 224 -13.45 -23.83 2.70
C TRP A 224 -12.43 -24.85 3.20
N ASP A 225 -12.55 -26.12 2.81
CA ASP A 225 -11.66 -27.20 3.28
C ASP A 225 -10.41 -27.39 2.42
N GLY A 226 -10.32 -26.73 1.26
CA GLY A 226 -9.18 -26.83 0.34
C GLY A 226 -9.09 -28.14 -0.43
N THR A 227 -10.14 -28.97 -0.44
CA THR A 227 -10.18 -30.21 -1.21
C THR A 227 -10.48 -29.95 -2.70
N GLU A 228 -11.36 -29.00 -2.96
CA GLU A 228 -11.72 -28.52 -4.30
C GLU A 228 -11.30 -27.07 -4.49
N ALA A 229 -11.38 -26.61 -5.74
CA ALA A 229 -11.12 -25.22 -6.10
C ALA A 229 -11.92 -24.24 -5.19
N PRO A 230 -11.34 -23.07 -4.87
CA PRO A 230 -12.01 -22.00 -4.16
C PRO A 230 -13.46 -21.76 -4.64
N PRO A 231 -14.46 -21.80 -3.73
CA PRO A 231 -15.83 -21.47 -4.09
C PRO A 231 -15.93 -20.07 -4.70
N LEU A 232 -16.86 -19.87 -5.62
CA LEU A 232 -17.04 -18.57 -6.28
C LEU A 232 -17.22 -17.41 -5.29
N GLY A 233 -17.95 -17.64 -4.19
CA GLY A 233 -18.12 -16.64 -3.12
C GLY A 233 -16.80 -16.22 -2.46
N LEU A 234 -15.85 -17.16 -2.31
CA LEU A 234 -14.50 -16.87 -1.79
C LEU A 234 -13.73 -15.96 -2.76
N GLN A 235 -13.77 -16.27 -4.06
CA GLN A 235 -13.09 -15.49 -5.10
C GLN A 235 -13.68 -14.08 -5.23
N ILE A 236 -15.01 -13.93 -5.12
CA ILE A 236 -15.70 -12.64 -5.09
C ILE A 236 -15.27 -11.82 -3.87
N ALA A 237 -15.19 -12.44 -2.69
CA ALA A 237 -14.74 -11.77 -1.48
C ALA A 237 -13.28 -11.28 -1.59
N ALA A 238 -12.38 -12.15 -2.08
CA ALA A 238 -10.97 -11.80 -2.34
C ALA A 238 -10.86 -10.61 -3.31
N ARG A 239 -11.65 -10.63 -4.39
CA ARG A 239 -11.72 -9.55 -5.38
C ARG A 239 -12.21 -8.24 -4.78
N ALA A 240 -13.27 -8.27 -3.99
CA ALA A 240 -13.82 -7.07 -3.35
C ALA A 240 -12.82 -6.42 -2.38
N VAL A 241 -12.05 -7.23 -1.63
CA VAL A 241 -10.96 -6.75 -0.78
C VAL A 241 -9.87 -6.10 -1.62
N LEU A 242 -9.39 -6.76 -2.68
CA LEU A 242 -8.32 -6.20 -3.52
C LEU A 242 -8.74 -4.96 -4.30
N MET A 243 -9.94 -4.94 -4.87
CA MET A 243 -10.45 -3.76 -5.55
C MET A 243 -10.54 -2.58 -4.59
N GLN A 244 -10.93 -2.81 -3.34
CA GLN A 244 -10.92 -1.74 -2.35
C GLN A 244 -9.50 -1.28 -2.03
N LEU A 245 -8.59 -2.20 -1.71
CA LEU A 245 -7.20 -1.87 -1.33
C LEU A 245 -6.44 -1.15 -2.45
N ASN A 246 -6.69 -1.51 -3.71
CA ASN A 246 -6.06 -0.89 -4.88
C ASN A 246 -6.88 0.25 -5.49
N HIS A 247 -8.00 0.64 -4.87
CA HIS A 247 -8.92 1.68 -5.37
C HIS A 247 -9.42 1.43 -6.80
N MET A 248 -9.59 0.17 -7.19
CA MET A 248 -10.02 -0.22 -8.53
C MET A 248 -11.54 -0.15 -8.67
N SER A 249 -11.99 0.34 -9.82
CA SER A 249 -13.42 0.45 -10.16
C SER A 249 -13.94 -0.72 -11.01
N SER A 250 -13.05 -1.54 -11.57
CA SER A 250 -13.37 -2.68 -12.45
C SER A 250 -12.60 -3.95 -12.05
N SER A 251 -13.18 -5.12 -12.32
CA SER A 251 -12.54 -6.43 -12.10
C SER A 251 -11.74 -6.95 -13.27
N GLU A 252 -11.79 -6.28 -14.44
CA GLU A 252 -11.17 -6.75 -15.68
C GLU A 252 -9.67 -7.02 -15.53
N GLU A 253 -8.95 -6.16 -14.79
CA GLU A 253 -7.51 -6.33 -14.53
C GLU A 253 -7.21 -7.60 -13.71
N LEU A 254 -8.08 -7.96 -12.76
CA LEU A 254 -7.93 -9.18 -11.96
C LEU A 254 -8.33 -10.43 -12.73
N GLU A 255 -9.28 -10.32 -13.64
CA GLU A 255 -9.67 -11.42 -14.54
C GLU A 255 -8.61 -11.69 -15.61
N ALA A 256 -7.92 -10.63 -16.05
CA ALA A 256 -6.81 -10.71 -16.98
C ALA A 256 -5.51 -11.22 -16.33
N LEU A 257 -5.34 -11.06 -15.01
CA LEU A 257 -4.14 -11.44 -14.26
C LEU A 257 -3.74 -12.89 -14.53
N ASP A 258 -2.56 -13.05 -15.10
CA ASP A 258 -2.04 -14.31 -15.65
C ASP A 258 -0.52 -14.34 -15.53
N GLU A 259 -0.03 -14.52 -14.30
CA GLU A 259 1.39 -14.47 -13.97
C GLU A 259 1.93 -15.85 -13.58
N ASP A 260 3.25 -15.96 -13.47
CA ASP A 260 3.89 -17.14 -12.87
C ASP A 260 3.61 -17.18 -11.36
N VAL A 261 3.22 -18.36 -10.88
CA VAL A 261 2.96 -18.58 -9.46
C VAL A 261 4.30 -18.55 -8.72
N ASN A 262 4.46 -17.60 -7.80
CA ASN A 262 5.61 -17.59 -6.92
C ASN A 262 5.30 -18.40 -5.64
N PRO A 263 6.00 -19.52 -5.38
CA PRO A 263 5.75 -20.37 -4.22
C PRO A 263 5.95 -19.66 -2.88
N PHE A 264 6.68 -18.54 -2.85
CA PHE A 264 6.88 -17.73 -1.65
C PHE A 264 5.53 -17.29 -1.04
N TYR A 265 4.59 -16.83 -1.86
CA TYR A 265 3.30 -16.32 -1.40
C TYR A 265 2.31 -17.42 -0.98
N LEU A 266 2.61 -18.69 -1.30
CA LEU A 266 1.83 -19.86 -0.90
C LEU A 266 2.26 -20.43 0.46
N ARG A 267 3.32 -19.88 1.06
CA ARG A 267 3.77 -20.27 2.40
C ARG A 267 2.95 -19.54 3.45
N SER A 268 2.63 -20.24 4.54
CA SER A 268 2.09 -19.59 5.73
C SER A 268 3.20 -18.69 6.31
N PRO A 269 2.94 -17.41 6.61
CA PRO A 269 3.86 -16.61 7.39
C PRO A 269 4.01 -17.27 8.77
N SER A 270 5.15 -17.94 8.98
CA SER A 270 5.47 -18.53 10.27
C SER A 270 6.02 -17.41 11.16
N PRO A 271 5.52 -17.23 12.40
CA PRO A 271 6.05 -16.23 13.33
C PRO A 271 7.49 -16.54 13.82
N ARG A 272 8.18 -17.53 13.22
CA ARG A 272 9.51 -18.01 13.62
C ARG A 272 10.59 -17.95 12.53
N ASP A 273 10.27 -17.46 11.33
CA ASP A 273 11.25 -17.40 10.23
C ASP A 273 11.74 -15.96 9.94
N ALA A 274 11.69 -15.07 10.94
CA ALA A 274 12.33 -13.75 10.95
C ALA A 274 13.43 -13.68 12.02
#